data_AF-A0A960KF55-F1
#
_entry.id   AF-A0A960KF55-F1
#
_cell.length_a   1.000
_cell.length_b   1.000
_cell.length_c   1.000
_cell.angle_alpha   90.00
_cell.angle_beta   90.00
_cell.angle_gamma   90.00
#
_symmetry.space_group_name_H-M   'P 1'
#
loop_
_entity.id
_entity.type
_entity.pdbx_description
1 polymer ?
#
loop_
_entity_poly.entity_id
_entity_poly.type
_entity_poly.pdbx_seq_one_letter_code
_entity_poly.pdbx_strand_id
1 'polypeptide(L)'
;MEIKDMGDGDLPVDTHFGPGMLTFYPGYVFRTEPGYNLYITGPSNLPKDGIYPLTAVMETDWASTSFSMTWMVTRKDCAIRFDKGEPFCRFFPLQRSLIESVEPELTTLDRDPHTKERFEQWRENRRSVLSSEHDVSWDKTYMKGIHADGRPGAPDHQSKLNLKSFQVVDELP
;
A
#
# COMPACT_ATOMS: atom_id res chain seq x y z
N MET A 1 -4.96 -17.02 0.80
CA MET A 1 -6.06 -16.18 0.29
C MET A 1 -6.57 -16.73 -1.03
N GLU A 2 -7.88 -16.95 -1.13
CA GLU A 2 -8.61 -17.30 -2.35
C GLU A 2 -9.33 -16.07 -2.91
N ILE A 3 -9.46 -16.02 -4.25
CA ILE A 3 -10.23 -15.00 -4.96
C ILE A 3 -11.23 -15.74 -5.85
N LYS A 4 -12.51 -15.46 -5.69
CA LYS A 4 -13.61 -16.17 -6.37
C LYS A 4 -14.32 -15.20 -7.29
N ASP A 5 -14.31 -15.51 -8.58
CA ASP A 5 -15.05 -14.74 -9.59
C ASP A 5 -16.56 -14.84 -9.30
N MET A 6 -17.24 -13.70 -9.37
CA MET A 6 -18.70 -13.63 -9.22
C MET A 6 -19.45 -13.98 -10.53
N GLY A 7 -18.73 -14.11 -11.65
CA GLY A 7 -19.28 -14.41 -12.97
C GLY A 7 -19.86 -13.19 -13.68
N ASP A 8 -20.50 -13.43 -14.82
CA ASP A 8 -21.06 -12.37 -15.67
C ASP A 8 -22.22 -11.65 -14.99
N GLY A 9 -21.91 -10.47 -14.45
CA GLY A 9 -22.86 -9.47 -14.00
C GLY A 9 -22.24 -8.09 -14.15
N ASP A 10 -22.95 -7.17 -14.81
CA ASP A 10 -22.55 -5.76 -14.81
C ASP A 10 -22.55 -5.27 -13.37
N LEU A 11 -21.37 -5.12 -12.79
CA LEU A 11 -21.22 -4.49 -11.50
C LEU A 11 -21.19 -2.98 -11.72
N PRO A 12 -22.24 -2.27 -11.29
CA PRO A 12 -22.38 -0.86 -11.61
C PRO A 12 -21.28 -0.06 -10.92
N VAL A 13 -20.75 0.94 -11.61
CA VAL A 13 -20.06 2.04 -10.92
C VAL A 13 -21.13 3.02 -10.48
N ASP A 14 -21.21 3.28 -9.18
CA ASP A 14 -22.30 4.08 -8.61
C ASP A 14 -21.81 5.08 -7.55
N THR A 15 -22.77 5.75 -6.90
CA THR A 15 -22.52 6.66 -5.78
C THR A 15 -23.10 6.11 -4.46
N HIS A 16 -22.78 4.86 -4.13
CA HIS A 16 -23.33 4.15 -2.96
C HIS A 16 -23.32 4.96 -1.66
N PHE A 17 -22.25 5.72 -1.41
CA PHE A 17 -22.05 6.52 -0.19
C PHE A 17 -22.46 8.01 -0.33
N GLY A 18 -23.22 8.33 -1.37
CA GLY A 18 -23.76 9.66 -1.60
C GLY A 18 -22.97 10.53 -2.59
N PRO A 19 -23.39 11.79 -2.78
CA PRO A 19 -22.80 12.69 -3.77
C PRO A 19 -21.30 12.91 -3.56
N GLY A 20 -20.54 12.90 -4.65
CA GLY A 20 -19.08 13.07 -4.59
C GLY A 20 -18.30 11.80 -4.24
N MET A 21 -18.98 10.68 -4.02
CA MET A 21 -18.37 9.37 -3.78
C MET A 21 -18.56 8.49 -5.02
N LEU A 22 -17.46 8.06 -5.63
CA LEU A 22 -17.43 7.14 -6.75
C LEU A 22 -17.06 5.74 -6.24
N THR A 23 -17.95 4.78 -6.41
CA THR A 23 -17.79 3.42 -5.86
C THR A 23 -17.61 2.41 -6.98
N PHE A 24 -16.52 1.65 -6.92
CA PHE A 24 -16.24 0.50 -7.79
C PHE A 24 -16.46 -0.81 -7.04
N TYR A 25 -16.85 -1.85 -7.76
CA TYR A 25 -16.94 -3.22 -7.25
C TYR A 25 -15.97 -4.10 -8.03
N PRO A 26 -15.11 -4.88 -7.36
CA PRO A 26 -14.07 -5.66 -8.04
C PRO A 26 -14.59 -6.88 -8.78
N GLY A 27 -15.81 -7.36 -8.48
CA GLY A 27 -16.37 -8.57 -9.07
C GLY A 27 -15.79 -9.87 -8.58
N TYR A 28 -15.14 -9.82 -7.42
CA TYR A 28 -14.59 -10.99 -6.77
C TYR A 28 -14.98 -11.05 -5.30
N VAL A 29 -15.22 -12.25 -4.79
CA VAL A 29 -15.26 -12.52 -3.36
C VAL A 29 -13.89 -12.96 -2.90
N PHE A 30 -13.36 -12.29 -1.89
CA PHE A 30 -12.06 -12.59 -1.31
C PHE A 30 -12.22 -13.44 -0.05
N ARG A 31 -11.39 -14.48 0.11
CA ARG A 31 -11.34 -15.32 1.31
C ARG A 31 -9.91 -15.41 1.82
N THR A 32 -9.62 -14.73 2.92
CA THR A 32 -8.34 -14.87 3.62
C THR A 32 -8.38 -16.06 4.58
N GLU A 33 -7.20 -16.50 5.01
CA GLU A 33 -7.03 -17.44 6.10
C GLU A 33 -7.62 -16.87 7.41
N PRO A 34 -8.12 -17.72 8.34
CA PRO A 34 -8.65 -17.25 9.63
C PRO A 34 -7.69 -16.33 10.37
N GLY A 35 -8.20 -15.20 10.87
CA GLY A 35 -7.40 -14.20 11.59
C GLY A 35 -6.68 -13.20 10.69
N TYR A 36 -6.97 -13.17 9.39
CA TYR A 36 -6.50 -12.14 8.47
C TYR A 36 -7.64 -11.29 7.94
N ASN A 37 -7.43 -9.97 7.98
CA ASN A 37 -8.22 -8.98 7.30
C ASN A 37 -7.60 -8.68 5.92
N LEU A 38 -8.33 -7.93 5.09
CA LEU A 38 -7.84 -7.39 3.83
C LEU A 38 -7.78 -5.87 3.97
N TYR A 39 -6.58 -5.30 3.83
CA TYR A 39 -6.39 -3.85 3.74
C TYR A 39 -6.62 -3.43 2.30
N ILE A 40 -7.55 -2.50 2.08
CA ILE A 40 -8.02 -2.06 0.76
C ILE A 40 -7.73 -0.57 0.65
N THR A 41 -7.12 -0.13 -0.44
CA THR A 41 -6.85 1.29 -0.70
C THR A 41 -6.69 1.55 -2.19
N GLY A 42 -6.37 2.78 -2.57
CA GLY A 42 -6.07 3.13 -3.95
C GLY A 42 -4.73 2.57 -4.43
N PRO A 43 -4.47 2.62 -5.75
CA PRO A 43 -3.21 2.16 -6.31
C PRO A 43 -2.02 2.99 -5.79
N SER A 44 -0.92 2.35 -5.40
CA SER A 44 0.25 3.07 -4.87
C SER A 44 1.10 3.67 -5.98
N ASN A 45 1.62 4.87 -5.73
CA ASN A 45 2.42 5.66 -6.68
C ASN A 45 1.70 5.96 -8.00
N LEU A 46 0.36 5.99 -7.97
CA LEU A 46 -0.51 6.36 -9.09
C LEU A 46 -1.54 7.39 -8.61
N PRO A 47 -1.09 8.61 -8.24
CA PRO A 47 -2.01 9.68 -7.85
C PRO A 47 -2.91 10.06 -9.03
N LYS A 48 -4.17 10.38 -8.73
CA LYS A 48 -5.15 10.81 -9.73
C LYS A 48 -5.70 12.18 -9.35
N ASP A 49 -5.67 13.11 -10.30
CA ASP A 49 -6.09 14.48 -10.05
C ASP A 49 -7.59 14.57 -9.78
N GLY A 50 -7.99 15.43 -8.85
CA GLY A 50 -9.38 15.71 -8.52
C GLY A 50 -10.13 14.63 -7.74
N ILE A 51 -9.49 13.50 -7.40
CA ILE A 51 -10.15 12.39 -6.70
C ILE A 51 -9.18 11.66 -5.75
N TYR A 52 -9.66 11.22 -4.60
CA TYR A 52 -8.85 10.57 -3.58
C TYR A 52 -9.43 9.20 -3.20
N PRO A 53 -8.63 8.12 -3.24
CA PRO A 53 -9.11 6.80 -2.86
C PRO A 53 -9.23 6.67 -1.34
N LEU A 54 -10.37 6.18 -0.86
CA LEU A 54 -10.56 5.87 0.54
C LEU A 54 -9.99 4.49 0.88
N THR A 55 -9.61 4.32 2.14
CA THR A 55 -9.04 3.08 2.66
C THR A 55 -10.05 2.37 3.54
N ALA A 56 -10.07 1.04 3.47
CA ALA A 56 -10.85 0.19 4.36
C ALA A 56 -10.01 -1.01 4.84
N VAL A 57 -10.42 -1.56 5.98
CA VAL A 57 -9.95 -2.86 6.48
C VAL A 57 -11.18 -3.74 6.66
N MET A 58 -11.19 -4.91 6.04
CA MET A 58 -12.36 -5.80 6.02
C MET A 58 -11.99 -7.22 6.45
N GLU A 59 -12.85 -7.85 7.25
CA GLU A 59 -12.69 -9.23 7.72
C GLU A 59 -13.16 -10.23 6.64
N THR A 60 -12.27 -10.55 5.71
CA THR A 60 -12.57 -11.44 4.58
C THR A 60 -12.44 -12.94 4.91
N ASP A 61 -12.01 -13.30 6.12
CA ASP A 61 -11.95 -14.69 6.57
C ASP A 61 -13.34 -15.27 6.87
N TRP A 62 -14.32 -14.42 7.21
CA TRP A 62 -15.72 -14.82 7.40
C TRP A 62 -16.72 -14.12 6.47
N ALA A 63 -16.51 -12.86 6.08
CA ALA A 63 -17.50 -12.08 5.32
C ALA A 63 -17.98 -12.78 4.04
N SER A 64 -19.29 -12.80 3.82
CA SER A 64 -19.91 -13.40 2.62
C SER A 64 -19.98 -12.45 1.42
N THR A 65 -19.60 -11.19 1.60
CA THR A 65 -19.72 -10.12 0.60
C THR A 65 -18.36 -9.74 0.02
N SER A 66 -18.37 -9.20 -1.21
CA SER A 66 -17.25 -8.43 -1.73
C SER A 66 -17.13 -7.08 -1.00
N PHE A 67 -15.96 -6.47 -1.06
CA PHE A 67 -15.78 -5.06 -0.72
C PHE A 67 -16.15 -4.15 -1.89
N SER A 68 -16.34 -2.86 -1.59
CA SER A 68 -16.38 -1.79 -2.58
C SER A 68 -15.16 -0.89 -2.43
N MET A 69 -14.62 -0.41 -3.55
CA MET A 69 -13.53 0.56 -3.57
C MET A 69 -14.11 1.94 -3.79
N THR A 70 -14.05 2.79 -2.77
CA THR A 70 -14.66 4.13 -2.81
C THR A 70 -13.62 5.21 -3.03
N TRP A 71 -13.91 6.14 -3.92
CA TRP A 71 -13.10 7.31 -4.22
C TRP A 71 -13.91 8.58 -3.94
N MET A 72 -13.32 9.55 -3.26
CA MET A 72 -13.92 10.83 -2.91
C MET A 72 -13.45 11.92 -3.88
N VAL A 73 -14.37 12.59 -4.55
CA VAL A 73 -14.07 13.75 -5.41
C VAL A 73 -13.58 14.90 -4.54
N THR A 74 -12.43 15.47 -4.88
CA THR A 74 -11.77 16.53 -4.11
C THR A 74 -11.72 17.87 -4.83
N ARG A 75 -12.06 17.91 -6.12
CA ARG A 75 -12.09 19.14 -6.92
C ARG A 75 -13.39 19.26 -7.71
N LYS A 76 -14.10 20.38 -7.51
CA LYS A 76 -15.28 20.74 -8.31
C LYS A 76 -14.91 21.03 -9.77
N ASP A 77 -15.89 20.89 -10.66
CA ASP A 77 -15.79 21.28 -12.09
C ASP A 77 -14.57 20.66 -12.81
N CYS A 78 -14.15 19.48 -12.37
CA CYS A 78 -12.99 18.77 -12.89
C CYS A 78 -13.45 17.40 -13.40
N ALA A 79 -13.20 17.12 -14.69
CA ALA A 79 -13.51 15.82 -15.26
C ALA A 79 -12.51 14.77 -14.76
N ILE A 80 -13.02 13.71 -14.16
CA ILE A 80 -12.24 12.55 -13.70
C ILE A 80 -12.54 11.38 -14.63
N ARG A 81 -11.50 10.72 -15.15
CA ARG A 81 -11.63 9.62 -16.10
C ARG A 81 -10.76 8.45 -15.65
N PHE A 82 -11.35 7.25 -15.60
CA PHE A 82 -10.62 5.99 -15.44
C PHE A 82 -10.54 5.29 -16.80
N ASP A 83 -9.33 4.93 -17.23
CA ASP A 83 -9.14 4.24 -18.50
C ASP A 83 -9.30 2.72 -18.35
N LYS A 84 -9.65 2.04 -19.46
CA LYS A 84 -9.73 0.57 -19.47
C LYS A 84 -8.36 -0.02 -19.09
N GLY A 85 -8.35 -0.91 -18.11
CA GLY A 85 -7.13 -1.53 -17.58
C GLY A 85 -6.38 -0.67 -16.57
N GLU A 86 -6.86 0.54 -16.27
CA GLU A 86 -6.34 1.35 -15.17
C GLU A 86 -6.70 0.68 -13.83
N PRO A 87 -5.75 0.45 -12.92
CA PRO A 87 -6.06 -0.06 -11.59
C PRO A 87 -6.85 1.00 -10.82
N PHE A 88 -7.96 0.62 -10.20
CA PHE A 88 -8.74 1.50 -9.31
C PHE A 88 -8.59 1.15 -7.83
N CYS A 89 -7.98 0.01 -7.50
CA CYS A 89 -7.76 -0.45 -6.14
C CYS A 89 -6.43 -1.20 -6.00
N ARG A 90 -5.98 -1.31 -4.76
CA ARG A 90 -4.91 -2.19 -4.30
C ARG A 90 -5.36 -2.81 -2.99
N PHE A 91 -4.95 -4.05 -2.76
CA PHE A 91 -5.18 -4.71 -1.49
C PHE A 91 -4.04 -5.65 -1.10
N PHE A 92 -3.96 -5.97 0.20
CA PHE A 92 -3.09 -7.01 0.73
C PHE A 92 -3.64 -7.57 2.05
N PRO A 93 -3.30 -8.83 2.41
CA PRO A 93 -3.67 -9.39 3.71
C PRO A 93 -2.99 -8.64 4.85
N LEU A 94 -3.75 -8.35 5.90
CA LEU A 94 -3.27 -7.76 7.16
C LEU A 94 -3.66 -8.71 8.30
N GLN A 95 -2.68 -9.14 9.10
CA GLN A 95 -2.99 -9.96 10.27
C GLN A 95 -3.86 -9.17 11.24
N ARG A 96 -5.00 -9.76 11.66
CA ARG A 96 -5.94 -9.14 12.59
C ARG A 96 -5.23 -8.86 13.92
N SER A 97 -5.56 -7.73 14.52
CA SER A 97 -4.98 -7.26 15.78
C SER A 97 -3.49 -6.92 15.73
N LEU A 98 -2.78 -7.08 14.60
CA LEU A 98 -1.36 -6.77 14.53
C LEU A 98 -1.09 -5.30 14.86
N ILE A 99 -1.85 -4.39 14.23
CA ILE A 99 -1.69 -2.94 14.45
C ILE A 99 -2.04 -2.60 15.90
N GLU A 100 -3.11 -3.19 16.41
CA GLU A 100 -3.61 -3.00 17.78
C GLU A 100 -2.67 -3.59 18.85
N SER A 101 -1.85 -4.57 18.49
CA SER A 101 -0.86 -5.19 19.38
C SER A 101 0.45 -4.41 19.51
N VAL A 102 0.68 -3.42 18.64
CA VAL A 102 1.87 -2.58 18.72
C VAL A 102 1.72 -1.60 19.88
N GLU A 103 2.69 -1.61 20.80
CA GLU A 103 2.81 -0.63 21.88
C GLU A 103 3.81 0.47 21.46
N PRO A 104 3.36 1.64 20.97
CA PRO A 104 4.26 2.67 20.48
C PRO A 104 4.93 3.43 21.64
N GLU A 105 6.25 3.54 21.58
CA GLU A 105 7.04 4.38 22.49
C GLU A 105 7.57 5.63 21.78
N LEU A 106 7.43 6.80 22.41
CA LEU A 106 8.02 8.05 21.93
C LEU A 106 9.18 8.44 22.84
N THR A 107 10.38 8.57 22.26
CA THR A 107 11.61 8.91 22.99
C THR A 107 12.49 9.86 22.18
N THR A 108 13.48 10.48 22.83
CA THR A 108 14.43 11.36 22.13
C THR A 108 15.57 10.55 21.53
N LEU A 109 16.07 10.98 20.37
CA LEU A 109 17.22 10.36 19.71
C LEU A 109 18.49 10.42 20.59
N ASP A 110 18.59 11.41 21.50
CA ASP A 110 19.72 11.53 22.44
C ASP A 110 19.85 10.35 23.41
N ARG A 111 18.78 9.58 23.63
CA ARG A 111 18.81 8.38 24.49
C ARG A 111 19.41 7.15 23.81
N ASP A 112 19.66 7.22 22.52
CA ASP A 112 20.39 6.20 21.74
C ASP A 112 21.54 6.88 20.96
N PRO A 113 22.70 7.10 21.61
CA PRO A 113 23.84 7.77 20.98
C PRO A 113 24.33 7.09 19.70
N HIS A 114 24.23 5.76 19.64
CA HIS A 114 24.67 5.00 18.47
C HIS A 114 23.77 5.29 17.27
N THR A 115 22.45 5.26 17.45
CA THR A 115 21.50 5.63 16.37
C THR A 115 21.59 7.11 16.01
N LYS A 116 21.83 7.98 16.99
CA LYS A 116 22.08 9.41 16.75
C LYS A 116 23.27 9.63 15.81
N GLU A 117 24.41 9.02 16.10
CA GLU A 117 25.62 9.13 15.28
C GLU A 117 25.36 8.67 13.84
N ARG A 118 24.74 7.48 13.66
CA ARG A 118 24.40 6.96 12.32
C ARG A 118 23.46 7.90 11.56
N PHE A 119 22.49 8.48 12.25
CA PHE A 119 21.56 9.44 11.65
C PHE A 119 22.25 10.74 11.23
N GLU A 120 23.18 11.27 12.03
CA GLU A 120 23.95 12.46 11.70
C GLU A 120 24.85 12.25 10.48
N GLN A 121 25.51 11.09 10.38
CA GLN A 121 26.29 10.71 9.21
C GLN A 121 25.41 10.58 7.95
N TRP A 122 24.28 9.88 8.06
CA TRP A 122 23.30 9.79 6.96
C TRP A 122 22.80 11.17 6.53
N ARG A 123 22.51 12.06 7.48
CA ARG A 123 22.04 13.43 7.23
C ARG A 123 23.09 14.25 6.46
N GLU A 124 24.36 14.17 6.86
CA GLU A 124 25.43 14.91 6.20
C GLU A 124 25.70 14.39 4.79
N ASN A 125 25.73 13.06 4.61
CA ASN A 125 25.80 12.44 3.30
C ASN A 125 24.62 12.84 2.40
N ARG A 126 23.41 12.92 2.97
CA ARG A 126 22.22 13.34 2.20
C ARG A 126 22.29 14.80 1.78
N ARG A 127 22.82 15.67 2.65
CA ARG A 127 23.00 17.09 2.36
C ARG A 127 24.02 17.30 1.23
N SER A 128 25.15 16.59 1.26
CA SER A 128 26.16 16.70 0.21
C SER A 128 25.61 16.28 -1.16
N VAL A 129 24.87 15.17 -1.23
CA VAL A 129 24.20 14.69 -2.46
C VAL A 129 23.16 15.67 -3.00
N LEU A 130 22.42 16.38 -2.14
CA LEU A 130 21.43 17.36 -2.58
C LEU A 130 22.07 18.68 -3.05
N SER A 131 23.27 18.99 -2.58
CA SER A 131 24.01 20.20 -2.95
C SER A 131 24.85 20.08 -4.22
N SER A 132 25.13 18.85 -4.68
CA SER A 132 25.84 18.63 -5.94
C SER A 132 24.90 18.82 -7.13
N GLU A 133 25.22 19.76 -8.03
CA GLU A 133 24.46 20.05 -9.26
C GLU A 133 24.46 18.89 -10.30
N HIS A 134 25.12 17.78 -9.98
CA HIS A 134 25.25 16.62 -10.87
C HIS A 134 24.77 15.35 -10.19
N ASP A 135 23.91 14.66 -10.94
CA ASP A 135 23.32 13.35 -10.73
C ASP A 135 22.90 13.10 -9.29
N VAL A 136 21.58 13.16 -9.04
CA VAL A 136 20.97 12.67 -7.79
C VAL A 136 21.15 11.15 -7.78
N SER A 137 22.38 10.69 -7.60
CA SER A 137 22.74 9.33 -7.24
C SER A 137 22.10 9.13 -5.88
N TRP A 138 20.84 8.73 -5.92
CA TRP A 138 20.05 8.31 -4.79
C TRP A 138 20.92 7.39 -3.95
N ASP A 139 21.06 7.71 -2.67
CA ASP A 139 21.86 6.91 -1.75
C ASP A 139 21.27 5.49 -1.67
N LYS A 140 21.93 4.55 -2.36
CA LYS A 140 21.51 3.14 -2.48
C LYS A 140 21.91 2.30 -1.26
N THR A 141 22.47 2.89 -0.21
CA THR A 141 22.90 2.16 1.00
C THR A 141 21.75 1.35 1.62
N TYR A 142 20.57 1.95 1.76
CA TYR A 142 19.37 1.23 2.20
C TYR A 142 19.03 0.05 1.27
N MET A 143 19.04 0.24 -0.05
CA MET A 143 18.72 -0.83 -1.02
C MET A 143 19.71 -2.00 -0.97
N LYS A 144 20.93 -1.74 -0.49
CA LYS A 144 21.99 -2.73 -0.27
C LYS A 144 21.97 -3.33 1.14
N GLY A 145 21.08 -2.89 2.02
CA GLY A 145 21.01 -3.34 3.41
C GLY A 145 22.22 -2.94 4.25
N ILE A 146 22.86 -1.79 3.94
CA ILE A 146 24.01 -1.28 4.68
C ILE A 146 23.73 0.13 5.22
N HIS A 147 24.38 0.47 6.33
CA HIS A 147 24.37 1.80 6.91
C HIS A 147 25.32 2.75 6.16
N ALA A 148 25.20 4.05 6.44
CA ALA A 148 26.05 5.10 5.85
C ALA A 148 27.54 4.94 6.19
N ASP A 149 27.86 4.28 7.31
CA ASP A 149 29.23 3.94 7.75
C ASP A 149 29.75 2.62 7.16
N GLY A 150 28.97 1.96 6.30
CA GLY A 150 29.31 0.69 5.67
C GLY A 150 29.03 -0.56 6.53
N ARG A 151 28.52 -0.42 7.75
CA ARG A 151 28.12 -1.57 8.58
C ARG A 151 26.88 -2.27 8.00
N PRO A 152 26.75 -3.59 8.16
CA PRO A 152 25.54 -4.29 7.75
C PRO A 152 24.33 -3.84 8.57
N GLY A 153 23.18 -3.74 7.91
CA GLY A 153 21.88 -3.56 8.55
C GLY A 153 21.32 -4.87 9.09
N ALA A 154 19.98 -4.97 9.12
CA ALA A 154 19.30 -6.18 9.59
C ALA A 154 19.72 -7.42 8.76
N PRO A 155 20.00 -8.57 9.41
CA PRO A 155 20.40 -9.80 8.70
C PRO A 155 19.38 -10.29 7.66
N ASP A 156 18.12 -9.94 7.86
CA ASP A 156 16.95 -10.27 7.05
C ASP A 156 16.46 -9.09 6.20
N HIS A 157 17.34 -8.11 5.90
CA HIS A 157 17.00 -6.95 5.11
C HIS A 157 16.31 -7.33 3.78
N GLN A 158 15.09 -6.82 3.61
CA GLN A 158 14.26 -7.06 2.44
C GLN A 158 13.95 -5.73 1.73
N SER A 159 14.51 -5.52 0.54
CA SER A 159 14.21 -4.36 -0.33
C SER A 159 13.19 -4.65 -1.43
N LYS A 160 12.81 -5.93 -1.59
CA LYS A 160 11.83 -6.39 -2.58
C LYS A 160 10.98 -7.52 -2.00
N LEU A 161 9.68 -7.48 -2.28
CA LEU A 161 8.77 -8.59 -1.99
C LEU A 161 8.91 -9.67 -3.07
N ASN A 162 9.12 -10.92 -2.64
CA ASN A 162 9.09 -12.08 -3.53
C ASN A 162 7.73 -12.75 -3.37
N LEU A 163 6.80 -12.41 -4.27
CA LEU A 163 5.41 -12.89 -4.20
C LEU A 163 5.25 -14.19 -4.99
N LYS A 164 4.39 -15.08 -4.50
CA LYS A 164 3.92 -16.24 -5.28
C LYS A 164 3.00 -15.74 -6.40
N SER A 165 3.06 -16.38 -7.57
CA SER A 165 2.08 -16.14 -8.64
C SER A 165 0.73 -16.74 -8.26
N PHE A 166 -0.36 -16.12 -8.72
CA PHE A 166 -1.69 -16.72 -8.63
C PHE A 166 -1.70 -18.06 -9.36
N GLN A 167 -2.24 -19.09 -8.71
CA GLN A 167 -2.52 -20.37 -9.33
C GLN A 167 -3.98 -20.34 -9.79
N VAL A 168 -4.22 -20.55 -11.08
CA VAL A 168 -5.57 -20.72 -11.63
C VAL A 168 -5.92 -22.19 -11.43
N VAL A 169 -6.85 -22.45 -10.51
CA VAL A 169 -7.19 -23.82 -10.07
C VAL A 169 -8.28 -24.44 -10.96
N ASP A 170 -9.12 -23.61 -11.59
CA ASP A 170 -10.16 -23.97 -12.55
C ASP A 170 -10.11 -23.03 -13.76
N GLU A 171 -10.57 -23.45 -14.94
CA GLU A 171 -10.71 -22.55 -16.09
C GLU A 171 -11.68 -21.41 -15.73
N LEU A 172 -11.17 -20.18 -15.67
CA LEU A 172 -11.99 -18.98 -15.55
C LEU A 172 -12.66 -18.71 -16.91
N PRO A 173 -13.95 -18.31 -16.93
CA PRO A 173 -14.68 -18.00 -18.16
C PRO A 173 -14.05 -16.86 -18.98
#